data_AF-A0A7J7H4R2-F1
#
_entry.id   AF-A0A7J7H4R2-F1
#
_cell.length_a   1.000
_cell.length_b   1.000
_cell.length_c   1.000
_cell.angle_alpha   90.00
_cell.angle_beta   90.00
_cell.angle_gamma   90.00
#
_symmetry.space_group_name_H-M   'P 1'
#
loop_
_entity.id
_entity.type
_entity.pdbx_description
1 polymer ?
#
loop_
_entity_poly.entity_id
_entity_poly.type
_entity_poly.pdbx_seq_one_letter_code
_entity_poly.pdbx_strand_id
1 'polypeptide(L)'
;MKQHNNCIDMESEAAPDDAVSMLEDEVSCVINNLLDPPTGFFRYKALQKYISIGEQFYQEACEVERKIHCFETNIQRPYFHVMALDENQLENWHCYLDFVEMQEDFDWAVKLYERCLIPCAVYPEFWMRYVEFMETKGGREPADFLAFVFFPSFVRILLVFILANRLEYDPNSM
;
A
#
# COMPACT_ATOMS: atom_id res chain seq x y z
N MET A 1 24.66 18.93 -16.63
CA MET A 1 24.81 19.04 -15.16
C MET A 1 24.31 17.74 -14.58
N LYS A 2 25.17 17.03 -13.85
CA LYS A 2 24.86 15.73 -13.24
C LYS A 2 24.06 15.99 -11.96
N GLN A 3 22.83 15.48 -11.88
CA GLN A 3 22.18 15.24 -10.60
C GLN A 3 22.41 13.77 -10.27
N HIS A 4 23.19 13.55 -9.21
CA HIS A 4 23.38 12.26 -8.59
C HIS A 4 22.12 11.98 -7.77
N ASN A 5 21.30 11.04 -8.21
CA ASN A 5 20.25 10.45 -7.39
C ASN A 5 20.91 9.49 -6.41
N ASN A 6 21.14 9.95 -5.19
CA ASN A 6 21.47 9.09 -4.05
C ASN A 6 20.17 8.84 -3.29
N CYS A 7 19.58 7.67 -3.50
CA CYS A 7 18.51 7.17 -2.64
C CYS A 7 18.58 5.64 -2.56
N ILE A 8 19.74 5.11 -2.19
CA ILE A 8 19.87 3.76 -1.67
C ILE A 8 20.91 3.82 -0.57
N ASP A 9 20.46 3.48 0.64
CA ASP A 9 21.16 2.72 1.68
C ASP A 9 20.45 3.02 3.00
N MET A 10 19.47 2.17 3.36
CA MET A 10 19.01 2.02 4.74
C MET A 10 18.45 0.61 4.91
N GLU A 11 19.28 -0.26 5.49
CA GLU A 11 18.81 -1.46 6.19
C GLU A 11 17.78 -1.08 7.26
N SER A 12 16.69 -1.82 7.38
CA SER A 12 16.10 -2.13 8.69
C SER A 12 15.03 -3.21 8.57
N GLU A 13 15.36 -4.31 9.26
CA GLU A 13 14.53 -5.26 10.01
C GLU A 13 13.02 -5.25 9.74
N ALA A 14 12.56 -6.30 9.06
CA ALA A 14 11.18 -6.76 9.15
C ALA A 14 10.87 -7.17 10.60
N ALA A 15 9.91 -6.51 11.22
CA ALA A 15 9.44 -6.88 12.55
C ALA A 15 8.70 -8.24 12.47
N PRO A 16 9.09 -9.24 13.26
CA PRO A 16 8.38 -10.51 13.29
C PRO A 16 7.03 -10.35 14.01
N ASP A 17 6.03 -11.08 13.54
CA ASP A 17 4.64 -11.14 14.07
C ASP A 17 4.55 -11.28 15.61
N ASP A 18 5.56 -11.86 16.25
CA ASP A 18 5.68 -11.98 17.71
C ASP A 18 5.82 -10.63 18.44
N ALA A 19 6.37 -9.60 17.79
CA ALA A 19 6.58 -8.28 18.40
C ALA A 19 5.29 -7.47 18.55
N VAL A 20 4.32 -7.66 17.64
CA VAL A 20 3.03 -6.96 17.65
C VAL A 20 2.16 -7.45 18.81
N SER A 21 2.14 -8.76 19.07
CA SER A 21 1.42 -9.36 20.21
C SER A 21 1.94 -8.86 21.56
N MET A 22 3.26 -8.69 21.72
CA MET A 22 3.83 -8.20 22.98
C MET A 22 3.49 -6.74 23.26
N LEU A 23 3.29 -5.92 22.21
CA LEU A 23 2.98 -4.50 22.30
C LEU A 23 1.50 -4.24 22.62
N GLU A 24 0.59 -5.04 22.04
CA GLU A 24 -0.84 -4.96 22.37
C GLU A 24 -1.15 -5.31 23.83
N ASP A 25 -0.44 -6.30 24.37
CA ASP A 25 -0.52 -6.68 25.78
C ASP A 25 0.01 -5.57 26.70
N GLU A 26 1.08 -4.88 26.30
CA GLU A 26 1.63 -3.75 27.04
C GLU A 26 0.69 -2.54 27.01
N VAL A 27 0.11 -2.22 25.85
CA VAL A 27 -0.90 -1.16 25.68
C VAL A 27 -2.15 -1.46 26.53
N SER A 28 -2.65 -2.69 26.47
CA SER A 28 -3.81 -3.13 27.25
C SER A 28 -3.56 -3.06 28.75
N CYS A 29 -2.35 -3.44 29.20
CA CYS A 29 -1.92 -3.32 30.59
C CYS A 29 -1.89 -1.85 31.05
N VAL A 30 -1.37 -0.93 30.24
CA VAL A 30 -1.33 0.50 30.58
C VAL A 30 -2.74 1.10 30.68
N ILE A 31 -3.64 0.74 29.76
CA ILE A 31 -5.05 1.19 29.79
C ILE A 31 -5.76 0.69 31.05
N ASN A 32 -5.59 -0.58 31.41
CA ASN A 32 -6.18 -1.13 32.65
C ASN A 32 -5.68 -0.40 33.90
N ASN A 33 -4.37 -0.12 33.97
CA ASN A 33 -3.77 0.63 35.08
C ASN A 33 -4.26 2.09 35.20
N LEU A 34 -4.75 2.69 34.11
CA LEU A 34 -5.37 4.02 34.11
C LEU A 34 -6.80 4.01 34.64
N LEU A 35 -7.54 2.93 34.39
CA LEU A 35 -8.97 2.79 34.70
C LEU A 35 -9.22 2.33 36.14
N ASP A 36 -8.31 1.54 36.73
CA ASP A 36 -8.43 1.10 38.13
C ASP A 36 -8.26 2.27 39.13
N PRO A 37 -8.70 2.12 40.40
CA PRO A 37 -8.49 3.11 41.45
C PRO A 37 -7.26 2.80 42.34
N PRO A 38 -6.00 2.95 41.88
CA PRO A 38 -4.88 3.13 42.79
C PRO A 38 -4.65 4.63 43.02
N THR A 39 -4.03 4.96 44.15
CA THR A 39 -3.65 6.31 44.58
C THR A 39 -3.10 7.17 43.42
N GLY A 40 -3.42 8.48 43.38
CA GLY A 40 -3.16 9.37 42.24
C GLY A 40 -1.73 9.39 41.68
N PHE A 41 -0.73 8.99 42.47
CA PHE A 41 0.65 8.80 42.02
C PHE A 41 0.82 7.68 40.97
N PHE A 42 0.14 6.54 41.15
CA PHE A 42 0.18 5.43 40.19
C PHE A 42 -0.52 5.78 38.88
N ARG A 43 -1.63 6.53 38.95
CA ARG A 43 -2.31 7.06 37.76
C ARG A 43 -1.44 8.05 36.98
N TYR A 44 -0.73 8.94 37.67
CA TYR A 44 0.22 9.84 37.01
C TYR A 44 1.32 9.05 36.28
N LYS A 45 1.91 8.04 36.92
CA LYS A 45 2.93 7.19 36.28
C LYS A 45 2.37 6.39 35.10
N ALA A 46 1.15 5.86 35.21
CA ALA A 46 0.46 5.18 34.11
C ALA A 46 0.16 6.14 32.94
N LEU A 47 -0.23 7.38 33.24
CA LEU A 47 -0.49 8.41 32.23
C LEU A 47 0.79 8.81 31.48
N GLN A 48 1.90 8.97 32.20
CA GLN A 48 3.20 9.23 31.57
C GLN A 48 3.62 8.10 30.64
N LYS A 49 3.41 6.84 31.04
CA LYS A 49 3.65 5.68 30.17
C LYS A 49 2.76 5.70 28.92
N TYR A 50 1.45 5.95 29.09
CA TYR A 50 0.52 6.04 27.96
C TYR A 50 0.93 7.13 26.96
N ILE A 51 1.31 8.31 27.45
CA ILE A 51 1.78 9.41 26.59
C ILE A 51 3.06 9.01 25.86
N SER A 52 4.03 8.40 26.56
CA SER A 52 5.28 7.95 25.96
C SER A 52 5.07 6.90 24.87
N ILE A 53 4.17 5.94 25.10
CA ILE A 53 3.83 4.91 24.10
C ILE A 53 3.14 5.55 22.89
N GLY A 54 2.18 6.46 23.13
CA GLY A 54 1.50 7.18 22.06
C GLY A 54 2.45 8.04 21.22
N GLU A 55 3.44 8.67 21.86
CA GLU A 55 4.47 9.46 21.18
C GLU A 55 5.38 8.57 20.32
N GLN A 56 5.74 7.38 20.81
CA GLN A 56 6.49 6.40 20.02
C GLN A 56 5.73 5.99 18.75
N PHE A 57 4.46 5.59 18.88
CA PHE A 57 3.63 5.23 17.72
C PHE A 57 3.49 6.38 16.72
N TYR A 58 3.34 7.61 17.22
CA TYR A 58 3.28 8.79 16.36
C TYR A 58 4.59 9.01 15.60
N GLN A 59 5.74 8.86 16.27
CA GLN A 59 7.05 8.98 15.63
C GLN A 59 7.25 7.91 14.55
N GLU A 60 6.94 6.64 14.84
CA GLU A 60 6.99 5.54 13.88
C GLU A 60 6.09 5.81 12.66
N ALA A 61 4.85 6.27 12.89
CA ALA A 61 3.93 6.63 11.82
C ALA A 61 4.46 7.77 10.94
N CYS A 62 5.06 8.81 11.55
CA CYS A 62 5.68 9.91 10.81
C CYS A 62 6.88 9.45 9.97
N GLU A 63 7.65 8.46 10.45
CA GLU A 63 8.75 7.90 9.66
C GLU A 63 8.25 7.15 8.43
N VAL A 64 7.19 6.35 8.58
CA VAL A 64 6.54 5.67 7.46
C VAL A 64 5.96 6.70 6.48
N GLU A 65 5.23 7.71 6.98
CA GLU A 65 4.69 8.81 6.16
C GLU A 65 5.79 9.49 5.36
N ARG A 66 6.92 9.82 6.01
CA ARG A 66 8.07 10.45 5.34
C ARG A 66 8.64 9.59 4.21
N LYS A 67 8.68 8.26 4.39
CA LYS A 67 9.16 7.32 3.36
C LYS A 67 8.24 7.29 2.15
N ILE A 68 6.92 7.34 2.36
CA ILE A 68 5.93 7.22 1.27
C ILE A 68 5.49 8.55 0.65
N HIS A 69 5.78 9.66 1.33
CA HIS A 69 5.28 10.99 0.95
C HIS A 69 5.60 11.38 -0.50
N CYS A 70 6.80 11.05 -0.98
CA CYS A 70 7.18 11.34 -2.37
C CYS A 70 6.34 10.57 -3.39
N PHE A 71 5.96 9.33 -3.09
CA PHE A 71 5.12 8.54 -3.98
C PHE A 71 3.67 9.03 -3.96
N GLU A 72 3.13 9.32 -2.78
CA GLU A 72 1.73 9.75 -2.60
C GLU A 72 1.46 11.14 -3.22
N THR A 73 2.42 12.06 -3.11
CA THR A 73 2.29 13.40 -3.69
C THR A 73 2.27 13.40 -5.23
N ASN A 74 2.87 12.39 -5.85
CA ASN A 74 2.87 12.21 -7.31
C ASN A 74 1.61 11.50 -7.84
N ILE A 75 0.79 10.90 -6.97
CA ILE A 75 -0.48 10.27 -7.35
C ILE A 75 -1.56 11.36 -7.46
N GLN A 76 -1.84 11.77 -8.70
CA GLN A 76 -2.83 12.81 -8.98
C GLN A 76 -4.25 12.26 -9.18
N ARG A 77 -4.38 10.99 -9.57
CA ARG A 77 -5.67 10.36 -9.88
C ARG A 77 -5.83 9.04 -9.11
N PRO A 78 -6.56 9.04 -7.97
CA PRO A 78 -6.75 7.84 -7.15
C PRO A 78 -7.94 6.95 -7.60
N TYR A 79 -8.63 7.29 -8.68
CA TYR A 79 -9.81 6.58 -9.16
C TYR A 79 -9.66 6.15 -10.63
N PHE A 80 -10.46 5.18 -11.04
CA PHE A 80 -10.50 4.73 -12.43
C PHE A 80 -10.99 5.84 -13.36
N HIS A 81 -10.31 6.03 -14.48
CA HIS A 81 -10.71 6.97 -15.52
C HIS A 81 -10.32 6.43 -16.89
N VAL A 82 -11.10 6.82 -17.92
CA VAL A 82 -10.94 6.28 -19.27
C VAL A 82 -9.63 6.75 -19.93
N MET A 83 -9.23 8.01 -19.68
CA MET A 83 -7.94 8.51 -20.16
C MET A 83 -6.76 7.81 -19.50
N ALA A 84 -5.79 7.42 -20.34
CA ALA A 84 -4.50 6.89 -19.95
C ALA A 84 -3.83 7.78 -18.88
N LEU A 85 -3.10 7.14 -17.97
CA LEU A 85 -2.22 7.83 -17.03
C LEU A 85 -0.97 8.33 -17.76
N ASP A 86 -0.41 9.42 -17.25
CA ASP A 86 0.88 9.94 -17.72
C ASP A 86 2.02 8.97 -17.39
N GLU A 87 3.05 8.94 -18.23
CA GLU A 87 4.20 8.03 -18.07
C GLU A 87 4.87 8.23 -16.70
N ASN A 88 4.97 9.48 -16.23
CA ASN A 88 5.52 9.81 -14.91
C ASN A 88 4.72 9.17 -13.76
N GLN A 89 3.40 9.03 -13.92
CA GLN A 89 2.56 8.39 -12.89
C GLN A 89 2.70 6.88 -12.91
N LEU A 90 2.82 6.27 -14.09
CA LEU A 90 3.07 4.83 -14.22
C LEU A 90 4.43 4.46 -13.63
N GLU A 91 5.47 5.25 -13.91
CA GLU A 91 6.80 5.07 -13.33
C GLU A 91 6.78 5.24 -11.80
N ASN A 92 6.05 6.23 -11.29
CA ASN A 92 5.86 6.40 -9.84
C ASN A 92 5.18 5.20 -9.20
N TRP A 93 4.15 4.62 -9.83
CA TRP A 93 3.50 3.39 -9.35
C TRP A 93 4.44 2.20 -9.35
N HIS A 94 5.25 2.01 -10.40
CA HIS A 94 6.27 0.96 -10.41
C HIS A 94 7.28 1.12 -9.28
N CYS A 95 7.82 2.33 -9.09
CA CYS A 95 8.76 2.61 -8.01
C CYS A 95 8.13 2.40 -6.62
N TYR A 96 6.85 2.73 -6.45
CA TYR A 96 6.14 2.53 -5.19
C TYR A 96 5.92 1.03 -4.91
N LEU A 97 5.54 0.26 -5.93
CA LEU A 97 5.41 -1.20 -5.80
C LEU A 97 6.77 -1.86 -5.50
N ASP A 98 7.84 -1.46 -6.20
CA ASP A 98 9.21 -1.92 -5.91
C ASP A 98 9.57 -1.65 -4.44
N PHE A 99 9.28 -0.43 -3.95
CA PHE A 99 9.56 -0.06 -2.58
C PHE A 99 8.83 -0.95 -1.56
N VAL A 100 7.53 -1.21 -1.73
CA VAL A 100 6.77 -2.03 -0.76
C VAL A 100 7.12 -3.51 -0.87
N GLU A 101 7.42 -4.02 -2.06
CA GLU A 101 7.92 -5.39 -2.22
C GLU A 101 9.24 -5.63 -1.46
N MET A 102 10.08 -4.59 -1.32
CA MET A 102 11.32 -4.65 -0.53
C MET A 102 11.10 -4.61 0.98
N GLN A 103 9.96 -4.13 1.48
CA GLN A 103 9.68 -3.99 2.92
C GLN A 103 9.24 -5.30 3.58
N GLU A 104 9.09 -6.38 2.80
CA GLU A 104 8.68 -7.74 3.22
C GLU A 104 7.32 -7.85 3.96
N ASP A 105 6.57 -6.75 4.08
CA ASP A 105 5.20 -6.75 4.59
C ASP A 105 4.20 -7.12 3.47
N PHE A 106 3.73 -8.37 3.53
CA PHE A 106 2.81 -8.93 2.54
C PHE A 106 1.46 -8.21 2.53
N ASP A 107 0.88 -7.95 3.69
CA ASP A 107 -0.44 -7.32 3.79
C ASP A 107 -0.40 -5.87 3.29
N TRP A 108 0.69 -5.16 3.56
CA TRP A 108 0.89 -3.82 3.03
C TRP A 108 1.06 -3.82 1.52
N ALA A 109 1.85 -4.76 0.98
CA ALA A 109 2.01 -4.93 -0.46
C ALA A 109 0.68 -5.22 -1.16
N VAL A 110 -0.11 -6.15 -0.63
CA VAL A 110 -1.44 -6.50 -1.16
C VAL A 110 -2.35 -5.27 -1.20
N LYS A 111 -2.45 -4.52 -0.09
CA LYS A 111 -3.27 -3.29 -0.03
C LYS A 111 -2.82 -2.24 -1.04
N LEU A 112 -1.51 -2.10 -1.25
CA LEU A 112 -0.99 -1.16 -2.25
C LEU A 112 -1.32 -1.62 -3.67
N TYR A 113 -1.20 -2.92 -3.95
CA TYR A 113 -1.56 -3.51 -5.24
C TYR A 113 -3.03 -3.29 -5.57
N GLU A 114 -3.93 -3.61 -4.62
CA GLU A 114 -5.38 -3.36 -4.79
C GLU A 114 -5.66 -1.88 -5.11
N ARG A 115 -4.94 -0.97 -4.47
CA ARG A 115 -5.09 0.47 -4.71
C ARG A 115 -4.52 0.91 -6.06
N CYS A 116 -3.38 0.36 -6.48
CA CYS A 116 -2.74 0.65 -7.77
C CYS A 116 -3.62 0.21 -8.95
N LEU A 117 -4.30 -0.94 -8.81
CA LEU A 117 -5.13 -1.51 -9.87
C LEU A 117 -6.43 -0.75 -10.12
N ILE A 118 -6.83 0.17 -9.24
CA ILE A 118 -8.00 1.05 -9.46
C ILE A 118 -7.74 2.03 -10.62
N PRO A 119 -6.72 2.93 -10.56
CA PRO A 119 -6.38 3.80 -11.67
C PRO A 119 -5.67 3.05 -12.81
N CYS A 120 -4.88 2.01 -12.50
CA CYS A 120 -4.08 1.29 -13.50
C CYS A 120 -4.81 0.08 -14.12
N ALA A 121 -6.12 -0.04 -13.97
CA ALA A 121 -6.88 -1.22 -14.42
C ALA A 121 -6.69 -1.55 -15.92
N VAL A 122 -6.45 -0.54 -16.75
CA VAL A 122 -6.25 -0.69 -18.21
C VAL A 122 -4.86 -1.22 -18.60
N TYR A 123 -3.92 -1.26 -17.65
CA TYR A 123 -2.52 -1.61 -17.86
C TYR A 123 -2.24 -3.05 -17.40
N PRO A 124 -2.17 -4.03 -18.31
CA PRO A 124 -2.01 -5.45 -17.95
C PRO A 124 -0.71 -5.75 -17.20
N GLU A 125 0.33 -4.92 -17.33
CA GLU A 125 1.62 -5.09 -16.65
C GLU A 125 1.49 -5.09 -15.12
N PHE A 126 0.63 -4.25 -14.56
CA PHE A 126 0.40 -4.22 -13.10
C PHE A 126 -0.34 -5.46 -12.60
N TRP A 127 -1.27 -5.99 -13.42
CA TRP A 127 -1.97 -7.23 -13.11
C TRP A 127 -1.04 -8.44 -13.12
N MET A 128 -0.19 -8.56 -14.15
CA MET A 128 0.78 -9.64 -14.26
C MET A 128 1.76 -9.62 -13.10
N ARG A 129 2.25 -8.42 -12.75
CA ARG A 129 3.15 -8.23 -11.61
C ARG A 129 2.49 -8.62 -10.27
N TYR A 130 1.22 -8.28 -10.08
CA TYR A 130 0.49 -8.66 -8.87
C TYR A 130 0.32 -10.17 -8.72
N VAL A 131 -0.02 -10.88 -9.82
CA VAL A 131 -0.12 -12.34 -9.80
C VAL A 131 1.22 -12.99 -9.46
N GLU A 132 2.31 -12.54 -10.09
CA GLU A 132 3.66 -13.04 -9.81
C GLU A 132 4.09 -12.79 -8.35
N PHE A 133 3.76 -11.62 -7.80
CA PHE A 133 3.98 -11.30 -6.39
C PHE A 133 3.22 -12.27 -5.47
N MET A 134 1.93 -12.51 -5.74
CA MET A 134 1.09 -13.42 -4.96
C MET A 134 1.57 -14.88 -5.04
N GLU A 135 2.03 -15.33 -6.21
CA GLU A 135 2.61 -16.66 -6.38
C GLU A 135 3.91 -16.84 -5.58
N THR A 136 4.75 -15.80 -5.56
CA THR A 136 6.07 -15.83 -4.92
C THR A 136 5.98 -15.73 -3.40
N LYS A 137 5.08 -14.88 -2.88
CA LYS A 137 5.01 -14.53 -1.44
C LYS A 137 3.78 -15.09 -0.72
N GLY A 138 2.64 -15.25 -1.39
CA GLY A 138 1.35 -15.65 -0.79
C GLY A 138 0.99 -17.14 -0.92
N GLY A 139 1.80 -17.94 -1.60
CA GLY A 139 1.48 -19.33 -1.92
C GLY A 139 0.51 -19.48 -3.11
N ARG A 140 0.32 -20.71 -3.59
CA ARG A 140 -0.34 -20.98 -4.88
C ARG A 140 -1.88 -20.81 -4.87
N GLU A 141 -2.55 -21.02 -3.75
CA GLU A 141 -4.03 -20.96 -3.70
C GLU A 141 -4.63 -19.56 -3.95
N PRO A 142 -4.10 -18.46 -3.38
CA PRO A 142 -4.61 -17.12 -3.67
C PRO A 142 -4.38 -16.70 -5.13
N ALA A 143 -3.25 -17.10 -5.72
CA ALA A 143 -2.88 -16.72 -7.08
C ALA A 143 -3.83 -17.31 -8.13
N ASP A 144 -4.21 -18.59 -8.00
CA ASP A 144 -5.15 -19.24 -8.92
C ASP A 144 -6.56 -18.60 -8.86
N PHE A 145 -7.02 -18.20 -7.67
CA PHE A 145 -8.28 -17.49 -7.50
C PHE A 145 -8.24 -16.10 -8.15
N LEU A 146 -7.15 -15.35 -7.93
CA LEU A 146 -6.97 -14.04 -8.55
C LEU A 146 -6.90 -14.15 -10.06
N ALA A 147 -6.11 -15.09 -10.60
CA ALA A 147 -6.03 -15.33 -12.04
C ALA A 147 -7.40 -15.66 -12.64
N PHE A 148 -8.21 -16.51 -11.98
CA PHE A 148 -9.53 -16.90 -12.48
C PHE A 148 -10.60 -15.81 -12.37
N VAL A 149 -10.56 -14.97 -11.33
CA VAL A 149 -11.58 -13.92 -11.08
C VAL A 149 -11.23 -12.60 -11.76
N PHE A 150 -9.95 -12.27 -11.86
CA PHE A 150 -9.49 -11.01 -12.43
C PHE A 150 -9.32 -11.06 -13.94
N PHE A 151 -8.97 -12.19 -14.57
CA PHE A 151 -8.96 -12.26 -16.04
C PHE A 151 -10.32 -11.92 -16.67
N PRO A 152 -11.46 -12.46 -16.20
CA PRO A 152 -12.78 -12.11 -16.74
C PRO A 152 -13.19 -10.67 -16.46
N SER A 153 -12.78 -10.11 -15.31
CA SER A 153 -13.06 -8.72 -14.93
C SER A 153 -12.22 -7.73 -15.74
N PHE A 154 -10.93 -8.05 -15.95
CA PHE A 154 -10.03 -7.38 -16.87
C PHE A 154 -10.56 -7.44 -18.32
N VAL A 155 -10.97 -8.62 -18.80
CA VAL A 155 -11.57 -8.78 -20.13
C VAL A 155 -12.88 -8.00 -20.24
N ARG A 156 -13.71 -7.93 -19.18
CA ARG A 156 -14.93 -7.11 -19.19
C ARG A 156 -14.63 -5.61 -19.22
N ILE A 157 -13.69 -5.13 -18.42
CA ILE A 157 -13.27 -3.72 -18.40
C ILE A 157 -12.64 -3.35 -19.75
N LEU A 158 -11.75 -4.20 -20.28
CA LEU A 158 -11.14 -4.04 -21.59
C LEU A 158 -12.16 -4.13 -22.73
N LEU A 159 -13.14 -5.04 -22.66
CA LEU A 159 -14.21 -5.17 -23.66
C LEU A 159 -15.14 -3.94 -23.63
N VAL A 160 -15.51 -3.44 -22.44
CA VAL A 160 -16.27 -2.19 -22.30
C VAL A 160 -15.49 -1.02 -22.88
N PHE A 161 -14.18 -0.97 -22.65
CA PHE A 161 -13.31 0.08 -23.18
C PHE A 161 -13.12 -0.01 -24.70
N ILE A 162 -12.90 -1.20 -25.25
CA ILE A 162 -12.80 -1.46 -26.70
C ILE A 162 -14.13 -1.14 -27.38
N LEU A 163 -15.27 -1.51 -26.77
CA LEU A 163 -16.60 -1.19 -27.29
C LEU A 163 -16.91 0.31 -27.21
N ALA A 164 -16.46 1.01 -26.16
CA ALA A 164 -16.60 2.45 -26.03
C ALA A 164 -15.77 3.21 -27.09
N ASN A 165 -14.51 2.81 -27.32
CA ASN A 165 -13.66 3.42 -28.35
C ASN A 165 -14.04 3.03 -29.79
N ARG A 166 -14.71 1.88 -30.00
CA ARG A 166 -15.22 1.47 -31.32
C ARG A 166 -16.47 2.25 -31.76
N LEU A 167 -17.16 2.94 -30.85
CA LEU A 167 -18.28 3.83 -31.19
C LEU A 167 -17.84 5.26 -31.53
N GLU A 168 -16.59 5.65 -31.24
CA GLU A 168 -16.07 7.00 -31.54
C GLU A 168 -15.19 7.09 -32.80
N TYR A 169 -14.93 5.98 -33.51
CA TYR A 169 -14.21 6.00 -34.79
C TYR A 169 -15.17 5.74 -35.96
N ASP A 170 -15.86 6.79 -36.41
CA ASP A 170 -16.49 6.82 -37.73
C ASP A 170 -15.57 7.57 -38.72
N PRO A 171 -14.81 6.86 -39.57
CA PRO A 171 -13.98 7.48 -40.61
C PRO A 171 -14.79 8.03 -41.80
N ASN A 172 -16.13 8.05 -41.74
CA ASN A 172 -17.01 8.60 -42.78
C ASN A 172 -17.95 9.72 -42.30
N SER A 173 -17.63 10.41 -41.20
CA SER A 173 -18.19 11.76 -40.99
C SER A 173 -17.46 12.75 -41.90
N MET A 174 -17.94 12.80 -43.14
CA MET A 174 -17.64 13.79 -44.19
C MET A 174 -17.84 15.24 -43.72
#